data_AF-A0A3D0NEK8-F1
#
_entry.id   AF-A0A3D0NEK8-F1
#
_cell.length_a   1.000
_cell.length_b   1.000
_cell.length_c   1.000
_cell.angle_alpha   90.00
_cell.angle_beta   90.00
_cell.angle_gamma   90.00
#
_symmetry.space_group_name_H-M   'P 1'
#
loop_
_entity.id
_entity.type
_entity.pdbx_description
1 polymer ?
#
loop_
_entity_poly.entity_id
_entity_poly.type
_entity_poly.pdbx_seq_one_letter_code
_entity_poly.pdbx_strand_id
1 'polypeptide(L)'
;MAYIRQIAETDAGPQLDRVYKAARGRADRVANIIRLMSLDANSLEGSMQFYLKLMKTPNALSSARKELLAAVVSCANDCYY
;
A
#
# COMPACT_ATOMS: atom_id res chain seq x y z
N MET A 1 -10.05 -0.30 11.45
CA MET A 1 -10.68 -0.61 10.15
C MET A 1 -11.19 0.70 9.55
N ALA A 2 -11.23 0.85 8.23
CA ALA A 2 -11.60 2.12 7.62
C ALA A 2 -13.11 2.39 7.64
N TYR A 3 -13.50 3.68 7.63
CA TYR A 3 -14.89 4.15 7.64
C TYR A 3 -15.51 4.34 6.24
N ILE A 4 -14.79 3.94 5.18
CA ILE A 4 -15.24 4.07 3.80
C ILE A 4 -15.53 2.69 3.19
N ARG A 5 -16.44 2.65 2.22
CA ARG A 5 -16.73 1.45 1.44
C ARG A 5 -15.47 1.00 0.69
N GLN A 6 -15.23 -0.30 0.67
CA GLN A 6 -14.15 -0.93 -0.08
C GLN A 6 -14.74 -1.88 -1.12
N ILE A 7 -14.03 -2.08 -2.23
CA ILE A 7 -14.39 -3.05 -3.28
C ILE A 7 -13.70 -4.37 -2.95
N ALA A 8 -14.49 -5.44 -2.83
CA ALA A 8 -13.99 -6.78 -2.56
C ALA A 8 -13.11 -7.27 -3.71
N GLU A 9 -12.19 -8.21 -3.43
CA GLU A 9 -11.33 -8.81 -4.46
C GLU A 9 -12.16 -9.49 -5.57
N THR A 10 -13.32 -10.05 -5.23
CA THR A 10 -14.25 -10.68 -6.19
C THR A 10 -14.98 -9.71 -7.10
N ASP A 11 -15.11 -8.45 -6.68
CA ASP A 11 -15.88 -7.41 -7.38
C ASP A 11 -14.95 -6.42 -8.09
N ALA A 12 -13.65 -6.70 -8.10
CA ALA A 12 -12.64 -5.82 -8.65
C ALA A 12 -12.69 -5.78 -10.17
N GLY A 13 -12.80 -4.57 -10.74
CA GLY A 13 -12.57 -4.36 -12.16
C GLY A 13 -11.12 -4.69 -12.57
N PRO A 14 -10.82 -4.79 -13.88
CA PRO A 14 -9.54 -5.31 -14.38
C PRO A 14 -8.28 -4.60 -13.83
N GLN A 15 -8.33 -3.29 -13.61
CA GLN A 15 -7.18 -2.54 -13.06
C GLN A 15 -6.96 -2.84 -11.58
N LEU A 16 -8.02 -2.82 -10.77
CA LEU A 16 -7.94 -3.10 -9.34
C LEU A 16 -7.53 -4.55 -9.07
N ASP A 17 -8.04 -5.50 -9.86
CA ASP A 17 -7.68 -6.91 -9.77
C ASP A 17 -6.17 -7.14 -9.97
N ARG A 18 -5.55 -6.45 -10.94
CA ARG A 18 -4.08 -6.51 -11.12
C ARG A 18 -3.34 -6.04 -9.87
N VAL A 19 -3.78 -4.95 -9.25
CA VAL A 19 -3.15 -4.43 -8.03
C VAL A 19 -3.33 -5.40 -6.86
N TYR A 20 -4.51 -5.98 -6.67
CA TYR A 20 -4.77 -6.97 -5.64
C TYR A 20 -3.93 -8.24 -5.82
N LYS A 21 -3.85 -8.77 -7.04
CA LYS A 21 -2.97 -9.91 -7.38
C LYS A 21 -1.49 -9.61 -7.14
N ALA A 22 -1.02 -8.43 -7.55
CA ALA A 22 0.34 -8.00 -7.29
C ALA A 22 0.63 -7.83 -5.79
N ALA A 23 -0.35 -7.36 -5.01
CA ALA A 23 -0.24 -7.27 -3.56
C ALA A 23 -0.11 -8.66 -2.92
N ARG A 24 -0.95 -9.63 -3.33
CA ARG A 24 -0.90 -11.05 -2.91
C ARG A 24 0.42 -11.73 -3.27
N GLY A 25 0.93 -11.48 -4.47
CA GLY A 25 2.22 -12.02 -4.90
C GLY A 25 3.39 -11.48 -4.09
N ARG A 26 3.29 -10.25 -3.57
CA ARG A 26 4.33 -9.61 -2.76
C ARG A 26 4.24 -9.97 -1.28
N ALA A 27 3.03 -10.13 -0.78
CA ALA A 27 2.73 -10.57 0.57
C ALA A 27 1.46 -11.40 0.46
N ASP A 28 1.38 -12.55 1.12
CA ASP A 28 0.26 -13.50 1.04
C ASP A 28 -1.12 -12.97 1.54
N ARG A 29 -1.24 -11.64 1.65
CA ARG A 29 -2.42 -10.86 1.99
C ARG A 29 -2.41 -9.51 1.25
N VAL A 30 -3.59 -9.00 0.92
CA VAL A 30 -3.75 -7.58 0.57
C VAL A 30 -3.74 -6.75 1.86
N ALA A 31 -2.89 -5.73 1.94
CA ALA A 31 -2.87 -4.80 3.08
C ALA A 31 -4.12 -3.90 3.07
N ASN A 32 -4.62 -3.51 4.24
CA ASN A 32 -5.86 -2.72 4.31
C ASN A 32 -5.73 -1.33 3.67
N ILE A 33 -4.53 -0.72 3.63
CA ILE A 33 -4.29 0.53 2.88
C ILE A 33 -4.57 0.37 1.38
N ILE A 34 -4.28 -0.81 0.81
CA ILE A 34 -4.57 -1.10 -0.61
C ILE A 34 -6.08 -1.24 -0.80
N ARG A 35 -6.78 -1.90 0.13
CA ARG A 35 -8.25 -2.02 0.10
C ARG A 35 -8.94 -0.67 0.32
N LEU A 36 -8.41 0.18 1.18
CA LEU A 36 -8.93 1.53 1.43
C LEU A 36 -8.97 2.35 0.14
N MET A 37 -7.93 2.28 -0.67
CA MET A 37 -7.84 3.05 -1.92
C MET A 37 -8.61 2.41 -3.09
N SER A 38 -9.36 1.33 -2.86
CA SER A 38 -9.99 0.55 -3.94
C SER A 38 -11.01 1.33 -4.77
N LEU A 39 -11.58 2.41 -4.21
CA LEU A 39 -12.57 3.25 -4.90
C LEU A 39 -11.96 4.04 -6.07
N ASP A 40 -10.64 4.22 -6.10
CA ASP A 40 -9.91 4.84 -7.21
C ASP A 40 -8.64 4.04 -7.51
N ALA A 41 -8.78 3.08 -8.43
CA ALA A 41 -7.71 2.19 -8.84
C ALA A 41 -6.50 2.93 -9.47
N ASN A 42 -6.74 4.07 -10.13
CA ASN A 42 -5.68 4.83 -10.78
C ASN A 42 -4.78 5.51 -9.73
N SER A 43 -5.37 6.16 -8.73
CA SER A 43 -4.62 6.74 -7.62
C SER A 43 -3.92 5.67 -6.77
N LEU A 44 -4.58 4.52 -6.55
CA LEU A 44 -3.96 3.38 -5.87
C LEU A 44 -2.71 2.87 -6.61
N GLU A 45 -2.78 2.71 -7.92
CA GLU A 45 -1.64 2.24 -8.73
C GLU A 45 -0.47 3.22 -8.64
N GLY A 46 -0.71 4.53 -8.77
CA GLY A 46 0.31 5.56 -8.61
C GLY A 46 0.96 5.56 -7.22
N SER A 47 0.15 5.47 -6.16
CA SER A 47 0.62 5.37 -4.77
C SER A 47 1.52 4.14 -4.56
N MET A 48 1.08 2.98 -5.06
CA MET A 48 1.86 1.75 -4.93
C MET A 48 3.17 1.80 -5.71
N GLN A 49 3.18 2.38 -6.91
CA GLN A 49 4.41 2.59 -7.68
C GLN A 49 5.40 3.48 -6.92
N PHE A 50 4.93 4.57 -6.33
CA PHE A 50 5.76 5.45 -5.52
C PHE A 50 6.33 4.73 -4.29
N TYR A 51 5.46 4.06 -3.52
CA TYR A 51 5.86 3.28 -2.34
C TYR A 51 6.94 2.23 -2.69
N LEU A 52 6.76 1.48 -3.77
CA LEU A 52 7.72 0.44 -4.17
C LEU A 52 9.07 1.05 -4.59
N LYS A 53 9.05 2.13 -5.38
CA LYS A 53 10.26 2.87 -5.79
C LYS A 53 11.00 3.50 -4.61
N LEU A 54 10.30 3.89 -3.55
CA LEU A 54 10.92 4.48 -2.38
C LEU A 54 11.44 3.41 -1.43
N MET A 55 10.59 2.44 -1.09
CA MET A 55 10.82 1.52 0.03
C MET A 55 11.51 0.21 -0.39
N LYS A 56 11.23 -0.31 -1.58
CA LYS A 56 11.59 -1.69 -1.95
C LYS A 56 12.70 -1.79 -3.01
N THR A 57 13.12 -0.68 -3.61
CA THR A 57 14.30 -0.65 -4.48
C THR A 57 15.54 -0.14 -3.73
N PRO A 58 16.76 -0.50 -4.17
CA PRO A 58 17.98 0.09 -3.66
C PRO A 58 18.02 1.61 -3.87
N ASN A 59 18.42 2.35 -2.85
CA ASN A 59 18.73 3.78 -2.93
C ASN A 59 19.76 4.13 -1.83
N ALA A 60 19.94 5.42 -1.52
CA ALA A 60 20.92 5.88 -0.53
C ALA A 60 20.67 5.39 0.91
N LEU A 61 19.48 4.84 1.22
CA LEU A 61 19.11 4.34 2.54
C LEU A 61 18.96 2.82 2.51
N SER A 62 19.46 2.16 3.57
CA SER A 62 19.17 0.75 3.81
C SER A 62 17.69 0.55 4.11
N SER A 63 17.17 -0.66 3.83
CA SER A 63 15.77 -0.99 4.13
C SER A 63 15.40 -0.71 5.59
N ALA A 64 16.28 -1.05 6.54
CA ALA A 64 16.08 -0.78 7.96
C ALA A 64 15.95 0.72 8.27
N ARG A 65 16.76 1.59 7.64
CA ARG A 65 16.66 3.05 7.84
C ARG A 65 15.38 3.63 7.29
N LYS A 66 14.90 3.12 6.14
CA LYS A 66 13.62 3.56 5.57
C LYS A 66 12.45 3.23 6.50
N GLU A 67 12.41 1.99 7.00
CA GLU A 67 11.35 1.55 7.93
C GLU A 67 11.46 2.27 9.29
N LEU A 68 12.67 2.57 9.78
CA LEU A 68 12.87 3.40 10.98
C LEU A 68 12.27 4.80 10.82
N LEU A 69 12.54 5.47 9.68
CA LEU A 69 11.96 6.77 9.40
C LEU A 69 10.44 6.70 9.29
N ALA A 70 9.90 5.67 8.63
CA ALA A 70 8.46 5.45 8.55
C ALA A 70 7.84 5.31 9.96
N ALA A 71 8.44 4.48 10.83
CA ALA A 71 7.93 4.27 12.20
C ALA A 71 7.99 5.54 13.06
N VAL A 72 9.10 6.28 13.01
CA VAL A 72 9.27 7.54 13.78
C VAL A 72 8.26 8.59 13.30
N VAL A 73 8.08 8.75 11.99
CA VAL A 73 7.12 9.71 11.43
C VAL A 73 5.68 9.31 11.76
N SER A 74 5.34 8.02 11.70
CA SER A 74 4.02 7.54 12.09
C SER A 74 3.75 7.78 13.58
N CYS A 75 4.71 7.49 14.46
CA CYS A 75 4.59 7.74 15.89
C CYS A 75 4.42 9.24 16.20
N ALA A 76 5.20 10.10 15.53
CA ALA A 76 5.11 11.55 15.72
C ALA A 76 3.75 12.13 15.26
N ASN A 77 3.06 11.45 14.35
CA ASN A 77 1.76 11.85 13.82
C ASN A 77 0.58 11.07 14.44
N ASP A 78 0.81 10.26 15.48
CA ASP A 78 -0.21 9.39 16.09
C ASP A 78 -0.95 8.52 15.06
N CYS A 79 -0.21 8.04 14.06
CA CYS A 79 -0.75 7.21 12.99
C CYS A 79 -0.68 5.73 13.38
N TYR A 80 -1.78 5.20 13.92
CA TYR A 80 -1.86 3.84 14.49
C TYR A 80 -1.78 2.68 13.48
N TYR A 81 -2.20 2.90 12.23
CA TYR A 81 -2.35 1.85 11.22
C TYR A 81 -1.05 1.11 10.91
#